data_AF-A0A535SW46-F1
#
_entry.id   AF-A0A535SW46-F1
#
_cell.length_a   1.000
_cell.length_b   1.000
_cell.length_c   1.000
_cell.angle_alpha   90.00
_cell.angle_beta   90.00
_cell.angle_gamma   90.00
#
_symmetry.space_group_name_H-M   'P 1'
#
loop_
_entity.id
_entity.type
_entity.pdbx_description
1 polymer ?
#
loop_
_entity_poly.entity_id
_entity_poly.type
_entity_poly.pdbx_seq_one_letter_code
_entity_poly.pdbx_strand_id
1 'polypeptide(L)'
;MPNVEPTDTLPDHGEAWRLPWEVLRSSQTSAVMRASGRIVPWELTRTIEIGEDVRISYVYRNAGTAPHPAYWCAHPLFKYEPGMEIGAPVPDDLDEGASTKVFVPRGAVDHVTLGWRSGKRLDMSWDVVLTPEVAIWMCNGDLGGYRQVAIEPATASPMLAPGSALSWWLRISPV
;
A
#
# COMPACT_ATOMS: atom_id res chain seq x y z
N MET A 1 -5.48 6.31 -5.36
CA MET A 1 -5.05 6.63 -3.97
C MET A 1 -6.28 6.87 -3.10
N PRO A 2 -6.39 6.46 -1.82
CA PRO A 2 -7.65 6.60 -1.08
C PRO A 2 -7.96 8.09 -1.01
N ASN A 3 -8.93 8.41 -1.88
CA ASN A 3 -9.53 9.64 -2.39
C ASN A 3 -10.35 9.23 -3.66
N VAL A 4 -10.88 8.00 -3.71
CA VAL A 4 -12.01 7.74 -4.61
C VAL A 4 -13.13 8.62 -4.07
N GLU A 5 -13.84 9.34 -4.95
CA GLU A 5 -15.00 10.16 -4.55
C GLU A 5 -15.80 9.44 -3.46
N PRO A 6 -16.05 10.09 -2.30
CA PRO A 6 -16.77 9.47 -1.21
C PRO A 6 -18.05 8.82 -1.73
N THR A 7 -18.27 7.57 -1.35
CA THR A 7 -19.45 6.83 -1.75
C THR A 7 -20.12 6.24 -0.52
N ASP A 8 -21.44 6.25 -0.52
CA ASP A 8 -22.24 5.60 0.52
C ASP A 8 -22.22 4.07 0.40
N THR A 9 -21.66 3.54 -0.69
CA THR A 9 -21.78 2.12 -1.06
C THR A 9 -20.53 1.28 -0.82
N LEU A 10 -19.35 1.91 -0.74
CA LEU A 10 -18.10 1.23 -0.47
C LEU A 10 -17.39 1.86 0.73
N PRO A 11 -16.86 1.04 1.65
CA PRO A 11 -16.11 1.55 2.77
C PRO A 11 -14.86 2.29 2.28
N ASP A 12 -14.51 3.34 3.03
CA ASP A 12 -13.20 3.94 2.91
C ASP A 12 -12.09 2.87 3.05
N HIS A 13 -11.07 2.98 2.19
CA HIS A 13 -9.99 2.02 2.00
C HIS A 13 -10.40 0.59 1.59
N GLY A 14 -11.65 0.40 1.15
CA GLY A 14 -12.18 -0.90 0.73
C GLY A 14 -12.37 -1.86 1.91
N GLU A 15 -12.61 -3.14 1.60
CA GLU A 15 -13.02 -4.12 2.61
C GLU A 15 -11.85 -4.92 3.19
N ALA A 16 -10.78 -5.13 2.41
CA ALA A 16 -9.70 -6.09 2.72
C ALA A 16 -9.00 -5.86 4.07
N TRP A 17 -8.91 -4.60 4.53
CA TRP A 17 -8.26 -4.24 5.79
C TRP A 17 -9.10 -4.56 7.05
N ARG A 18 -10.42 -4.78 6.89
CA ARG A 18 -11.35 -5.12 7.99
C ARG A 18 -11.86 -6.55 7.94
N LEU A 19 -11.57 -7.28 6.87
CA LEU A 19 -12.00 -8.66 6.70
C LEU A 19 -11.00 -9.64 7.31
N PRO A 20 -11.46 -10.80 7.82
CA PRO A 20 -10.55 -11.85 8.26
C PRO A 20 -9.78 -12.42 7.06
N TRP A 21 -8.51 -12.74 7.30
CA TRP A 21 -7.66 -13.42 6.33
C TRP A 21 -7.45 -14.87 6.75
N GLU A 22 -7.75 -15.80 5.85
CA GLU A 22 -7.43 -17.21 6.01
C GLU A 22 -5.94 -17.43 5.76
N VAL A 23 -5.24 -18.09 6.68
CA VAL A 23 -3.85 -18.52 6.46
C VAL A 23 -3.87 -19.86 5.72
N LEU A 24 -3.47 -19.86 4.45
CA LEU A 24 -3.48 -21.07 3.61
C LEU A 24 -2.24 -21.94 3.83
N ARG A 25 -1.09 -21.29 4.03
CA ARG A 25 0.18 -21.95 4.37
C ARG A 25 1.11 -20.96 5.07
N SER A 26 1.94 -21.46 5.95
CA SER A 26 2.97 -20.67 6.61
C SER A 26 4.22 -21.51 6.89
N SER A 27 5.34 -20.80 7.03
CA SER A 27 6.64 -21.32 7.44
C SER A 27 7.30 -20.29 8.35
N GLN A 28 8.58 -20.49 8.70
CA GLN A 28 9.33 -19.52 9.50
C GLN A 28 9.54 -18.18 8.79
N THR A 29 9.63 -18.17 7.46
CA THR A 29 10.01 -17.01 6.66
C THR A 29 8.98 -16.64 5.59
N SER A 30 7.81 -17.30 5.56
CA SER A 30 6.79 -17.01 4.57
C SER A 30 5.39 -17.33 5.07
N ALA A 31 4.40 -16.53 4.68
CA ALA A 31 2.98 -16.81 4.88
C ALA A 31 2.18 -16.46 3.63
N VAL A 32 1.23 -17.34 3.27
CA VAL A 32 0.24 -17.09 2.23
C VAL A 32 -1.13 -17.03 2.87
N MET A 33 -1.81 -15.92 2.63
CA MET A 33 -3.10 -15.62 3.20
C MET A 33 -4.09 -15.24 2.11
N ARG A 34 -5.38 -15.40 2.38
CA ARG A 34 -6.46 -15.05 1.46
C ARG A 34 -7.58 -14.31 2.19
N ALA A 35 -8.13 -13.30 1.52
CA ALA A 35 -9.38 -12.67 1.90
C ALA A 35 -10.34 -12.64 0.70
N SER A 36 -11.64 -12.61 0.97
CA SER A 36 -12.68 -12.51 -0.05
C SER A 36 -13.62 -11.36 0.29
N GLY A 37 -13.92 -10.52 -0.71
CA GLY A 37 -14.82 -9.38 -0.55
C GLY A 37 -16.26 -9.81 -0.26
N ARG A 38 -17.00 -8.96 0.45
CA ARG A 38 -18.42 -9.19 0.80
C ARG A 38 -19.35 -8.30 -0.01
N ILE A 39 -18.93 -7.07 -0.31
CA ILE A 39 -19.66 -6.09 -1.10
C ILE A 39 -19.30 -6.25 -2.58
N VAL A 40 -18.01 -6.33 -2.89
CA VAL A 40 -17.52 -6.59 -4.25
C VAL A 40 -16.97 -8.03 -4.31
N PRO A 41 -17.35 -8.85 -5.31
CA PRO A 41 -16.99 -10.27 -5.35
C PRO A 41 -15.56 -10.48 -5.86
N TRP A 42 -14.57 -10.16 -5.03
CA TRP A 42 -13.14 -10.41 -5.31
C TRP A 42 -12.54 -11.42 -4.35
N GLU A 43 -11.45 -12.07 -4.78
CA GLU A 43 -10.55 -12.83 -3.91
C GLU A 43 -9.15 -12.20 -3.99
N LEU A 44 -8.55 -11.90 -2.84
CA LEU A 44 -7.21 -11.35 -2.73
C LEU A 44 -6.34 -12.35 -1.98
N THR A 45 -5.36 -12.91 -2.68
CA THR A 45 -4.28 -13.70 -2.06
C THR A 45 -3.08 -12.81 -1.83
N ARG A 46 -2.49 -12.83 -0.63
CA ARG A 46 -1.26 -12.13 -0.27
C ARG A 46 -0.23 -13.15 0.20
N THR A 47 0.97 -13.05 -0.34
CA THR A 47 2.14 -13.78 0.12
C THR A 47 3.12 -12.78 0.71
N ILE A 48 3.58 -13.02 1.92
CA ILE A 48 4.65 -12.27 2.59
C ILE A 48 5.83 -13.21 2.74
N GLU A 49 7.01 -12.78 2.33
CA GLU A 49 8.28 -13.50 2.45
C GLU A 49 9.29 -12.60 3.16
N ILE A 50 10.02 -13.16 4.12
CA ILE A 50 10.98 -12.46 4.96
C ILE A 50 12.35 -13.11 4.78
N GLY A 51 13.30 -12.35 4.25
CA GLY A 51 14.71 -12.71 4.10
C GLY A 51 15.59 -11.51 4.43
N GLU A 52 16.55 -11.20 3.53
CA GLU A 52 17.29 -9.93 3.59
C GLU A 52 16.40 -8.72 3.33
N ASP A 53 15.31 -8.93 2.59
CA ASP A 53 14.21 -8.00 2.38
C ASP A 53 12.88 -8.61 2.82
N VAL A 54 11.84 -7.76 2.87
CA VAL A 54 10.45 -8.21 2.96
C VAL A 54 9.81 -8.06 1.59
N ARG A 55 9.44 -9.19 0.98
CA ARG A 55 8.68 -9.22 -0.27
C ARG A 55 7.22 -9.51 0.01
N ILE A 56 6.35 -8.72 -0.59
CA ILE A 56 4.90 -8.89 -0.49
C ILE A 56 4.33 -8.97 -1.90
N SER A 57 3.73 -10.10 -2.26
CA SER A 57 3.06 -10.26 -3.55
C SER A 57 1.58 -10.49 -3.38
N TYR A 58 0.81 -10.00 -4.35
CA TYR A 58 -0.63 -10.05 -4.35
C TYR A 58 -1.15 -10.69 -5.62
N VAL A 59 -2.26 -11.42 -5.49
CA VAL A 59 -3.09 -11.86 -6.61
C VAL A 59 -4.52 -11.47 -6.30
N TYR A 60 -5.07 -10.54 -7.06
CA TYR A 60 -6.48 -10.17 -7.03
C TYR A 60 -7.20 -10.89 -8.15
N ARG A 61 -8.32 -11.54 -7.84
CA ARG A 61 -9.17 -12.23 -8.80
C ARG A 61 -10.59 -11.66 -8.75
N ASN A 62 -11.17 -11.39 -9.92
CA ASN A 62 -12.61 -11.18 -10.04
C ASN A 62 -13.32 -12.53 -9.84
N ALA A 63 -13.98 -12.71 -8.70
CA ALA A 63 -14.75 -13.89 -8.35
C ALA A 63 -16.26 -13.75 -8.64
N GLY A 64 -16.67 -12.62 -9.22
CA GLY A 64 -18.03 -12.35 -9.63
C GLY A 64 -18.37 -12.88 -11.02
N THR A 65 -19.55 -12.49 -11.48
CA THR A 65 -20.11 -12.87 -12.80
C THR A 65 -20.13 -11.71 -13.79
N ALA A 66 -19.71 -10.51 -13.39
CA ALA A 66 -19.60 -9.32 -14.22
C ALA A 66 -18.22 -8.67 -14.07
N PRO A 67 -17.74 -7.92 -15.09
CA PRO A 67 -16.52 -7.13 -14.95
C PRO A 67 -16.63 -6.10 -13.82
N HIS A 68 -15.55 -5.91 -13.06
CA HIS A 68 -15.47 -4.84 -12.06
C HIS A 68 -14.05 -4.27 -11.94
N PRO A 69 -13.89 -3.01 -11.49
CA PRO A 69 -12.58 -2.44 -11.23
C PRO A 69 -11.87 -3.22 -10.12
N ALA A 70 -10.58 -3.49 -10.34
CA ALA A 70 -9.68 -4.06 -9.35
C ALA A 70 -8.80 -2.94 -8.79
N TYR A 71 -9.32 -2.23 -7.79
CA TYR A 71 -8.58 -1.20 -7.08
C TYR A 71 -7.97 -1.74 -5.79
N TRP A 72 -6.68 -1.51 -5.61
CA TRP A 72 -5.92 -1.81 -4.42
C TRP A 72 -4.92 -0.68 -4.14
N CYS A 73 -4.64 -0.45 -2.86
CA CYS A 73 -3.65 0.51 -2.40
C CYS A 73 -2.91 -0.07 -1.20
N ALA A 74 -1.59 0.07 -1.17
CA ALA A 74 -0.82 -0.18 0.04
C ALA A 74 -0.98 0.99 1.02
N HIS A 75 -0.84 0.72 2.32
CA HIS A 75 -0.74 1.77 3.34
C HIS A 75 0.29 1.39 4.44
N PRO A 76 1.53 0.99 4.08
CA PRO A 76 2.56 0.65 5.05
C PRO A 76 2.97 1.89 5.84
N LEU A 77 2.94 1.80 7.17
CA LEU A 77 3.28 2.88 8.07
C LEU A 77 4.69 2.70 8.62
N PHE A 78 5.53 3.71 8.40
CA PHE A 78 6.86 3.81 8.97
C PHE A 78 6.91 4.97 9.96
N LYS A 79 7.89 4.95 10.87
CA LYS A 79 8.07 6.02 11.84
C LYS A 79 8.43 7.34 11.15
N TYR A 80 7.71 8.41 11.46
CA TYR A 80 8.12 9.76 11.09
C TYR A 80 9.09 10.34 12.13
N GLU A 81 10.14 11.02 11.67
CA GLU A 81 11.03 11.83 12.50
C GLU A 81 11.23 13.18 11.79
N PRO A 82 11.15 14.32 12.49
CA PRO A 82 11.50 15.61 11.89
C PRO A 82 12.89 15.56 11.23
N GLY A 83 13.04 16.15 10.05
CA GLY A 83 14.26 16.09 9.23
C GLY A 83 14.72 14.69 8.82
N MET A 84 13.81 13.70 8.73
CA MET A 84 14.09 12.45 8.04
C MET A 84 14.17 12.67 6.52
N GLU A 85 14.92 11.84 5.82
CA GLU A 85 14.92 11.82 4.36
C GLU A 85 13.70 11.03 3.86
N ILE A 86 13.01 11.60 2.88
CA ILE A 86 11.97 10.94 2.11
C ILE A 86 12.30 11.16 0.65
N GLY A 87 12.65 10.09 -0.07
CA GLY A 87 13.00 10.11 -1.49
C GLY A 87 11.81 10.31 -2.43
N ALA A 88 10.96 11.30 -2.14
CA ALA A 88 9.76 11.66 -2.90
C ALA A 88 9.56 13.19 -2.87
N PRO A 89 8.79 13.78 -3.82
CA PRO A 89 8.55 15.22 -3.84
C PRO A 89 7.54 15.64 -2.76
N VAL A 90 7.97 15.67 -1.50
CA VAL A 90 7.18 16.02 -0.32
C VAL A 90 7.81 17.19 0.44
N PRO A 91 7.10 17.86 1.37
CA PRO A 91 7.74 18.83 2.26
C PRO A 91 8.90 18.22 3.06
N ASP A 92 9.97 18.98 3.28
CA ASP A 92 11.14 18.54 4.04
C ASP A 92 10.83 18.23 5.52
N ASP A 93 9.83 18.90 6.08
CA ASP A 93 9.35 18.67 7.45
C ASP A 93 7.88 19.08 7.59
N LEU A 94 7.29 18.73 8.73
CA LEU A 94 5.96 19.11 9.17
C LEU A 94 6.02 19.70 10.58
N ASP A 95 5.26 20.77 10.80
CA ASP A 95 5.05 21.30 12.14
C ASP A 95 4.44 20.25 13.08
N GLU A 96 4.67 20.41 14.38
CA GLU A 96 4.03 19.58 15.40
C GLU A 96 2.50 19.73 15.33
N GLY A 97 1.79 18.60 15.34
CA GLY A 97 0.34 18.56 15.19
C GLY A 97 -0.15 18.66 13.74
N ALA A 98 0.73 18.60 12.74
CA ALA A 98 0.35 18.66 11.33
C ALA A 98 0.37 17.28 10.64
N SER A 99 -0.43 17.15 9.60
CA SER A 99 -0.37 16.06 8.64
C SER A 99 -0.54 16.58 7.22
N THR A 100 -0.08 15.81 6.24
CA THR A 100 -0.31 16.09 4.83
C THR A 100 -0.38 14.82 4.01
N LYS A 101 -1.07 14.92 2.87
CA LYS A 101 -1.08 13.89 1.83
C LYS A 101 -0.61 14.50 0.53
N VAL A 102 0.47 13.96 -0.01
CA VAL A 102 1.08 14.43 -1.25
C VAL A 102 0.87 13.39 -2.34
N PHE A 103 0.27 13.78 -3.45
CA PHE A 103 0.13 12.92 -4.63
C PHE A 103 1.35 13.10 -5.53
N VAL A 104 2.08 12.01 -5.75
CA VAL A 104 3.23 12.02 -6.65
C VAL A 104 2.72 11.89 -8.10
N PRO A 105 3.33 12.57 -9.08
CA PRO A 105 2.93 12.41 -10.46
C PRO A 105 2.95 10.95 -10.89
N ARG A 106 1.92 10.54 -11.64
CA ARG A 106 1.70 9.15 -12.03
C ARG A 106 2.94 8.55 -12.71
N GLY A 107 3.41 7.44 -12.18
CA GLY A 107 4.56 6.70 -12.71
C GLY A 107 5.91 7.43 -12.61
N ALA A 108 5.99 8.54 -11.86
CA ALA A 108 7.23 9.28 -11.70
C ALA A 108 8.25 8.58 -10.78
N VAL A 109 7.79 7.67 -9.93
CA VAL A 109 8.62 6.89 -9.00
C VAL A 109 8.14 5.44 -8.99
N ASP A 110 9.08 4.51 -8.90
CA ASP A 110 8.89 3.07 -8.71
C ASP A 110 9.44 2.58 -7.36
N HIS A 111 10.05 3.49 -6.60
CA HIS A 111 10.55 3.28 -5.26
C HIS A 111 10.60 4.59 -4.46
N VAL A 112 10.67 4.48 -3.14
CA VAL A 112 10.96 5.59 -2.21
C VAL A 112 11.92 5.10 -1.13
N THR A 113 13.02 5.82 -0.95
CA THR A 113 13.93 5.61 0.17
C THR A 113 13.52 6.47 1.37
N LEU A 114 13.53 5.89 2.56
CA LEU A 114 13.38 6.58 3.84
C LEU A 114 14.70 6.52 4.60
N GLY A 115 15.15 7.66 5.12
CA GLY A 115 16.37 7.77 5.92
C GLY A 115 16.12 8.44 7.26
N TRP A 116 16.44 7.76 8.35
CA TRP A 116 16.29 8.31 9.70
C TRP A 116 17.58 8.96 10.19
N ARG A 117 17.48 9.88 11.17
CA ARG A 117 18.65 10.55 11.76
C ARG A 117 19.63 9.58 12.42
N SER A 118 19.17 8.38 12.77
CA SER A 118 20.01 7.29 13.27
C SER A 118 21.01 6.75 12.24
N GLY A 119 20.89 7.13 10.97
CA GLY A 119 21.66 6.58 9.85
C GLY A 119 21.06 5.30 9.26
N LYS A 120 19.98 4.75 9.86
CA LYS A 120 19.22 3.66 9.26
C LYS A 120 18.50 4.15 8.02
N ARG A 121 18.47 3.33 6.98
CA ARG A 121 17.71 3.60 5.75
C ARG A 121 16.94 2.36 5.32
N LEU A 122 15.90 2.60 4.54
CA LEU A 122 15.03 1.58 3.97
C LEU A 122 14.57 2.05 2.61
N ASP A 123 14.57 1.16 1.64
CA ASP A 123 13.95 1.36 0.34
C ASP A 123 12.67 0.55 0.24
N MET A 124 11.60 1.17 -0.24
CA MET A 124 10.39 0.47 -0.64
C MET A 124 10.17 0.65 -2.14
N SER A 125 10.11 -0.46 -2.88
CA SER A 125 9.91 -0.50 -4.33
C SER A 125 8.70 -1.35 -4.72
N TRP A 126 8.19 -1.13 -5.93
CA TRP A 126 7.02 -1.81 -6.48
C TRP A 126 7.06 -1.87 -8.01
N ASP A 127 6.08 -2.53 -8.60
CA ASP A 127 5.88 -2.51 -10.05
C ASP A 127 5.15 -1.24 -10.48
N VAL A 128 5.88 -0.25 -11.01
CA VAL A 128 5.30 1.03 -11.44
C VAL A 128 4.30 0.91 -12.59
N VAL A 129 4.38 -0.14 -13.41
CA VAL A 129 3.42 -0.35 -14.50
C VAL A 129 2.06 -0.74 -13.92
N LEU A 130 2.06 -1.57 -12.89
CA LEU A 130 0.84 -2.10 -12.27
C LEU A 130 0.31 -1.21 -11.14
N THR A 131 1.20 -0.55 -10.40
CA THR A 131 0.86 0.39 -9.31
C THR A 131 1.45 1.79 -9.55
N PRO A 132 1.01 2.51 -10.61
CA PRO A 132 1.57 3.80 -11.01
C PRO A 132 1.08 4.99 -10.19
N GLU A 133 0.01 4.83 -9.42
CA GLU A 133 -0.55 5.89 -8.59
C GLU A 133 0.12 5.84 -7.23
N VAL A 134 0.72 6.95 -6.80
CA VAL A 134 1.46 7.00 -5.53
C VAL A 134 1.06 8.23 -4.75
N ALA A 135 0.79 8.05 -3.47
CA ALA A 135 0.69 9.14 -2.50
C ALA A 135 1.64 8.87 -1.34
N ILE A 136 2.10 9.96 -0.72
CA ILE A 136 2.84 9.93 0.53
C ILE A 136 1.95 10.57 1.59
N TRP A 137 1.60 9.79 2.61
CA TRP A 137 0.99 10.30 3.82
C TRP A 137 2.09 10.66 4.81
N MET A 138 2.01 11.83 5.44
CA MET A 138 2.92 12.26 6.49
C MET A 138 2.10 12.78 7.66
N CYS A 139 2.43 12.38 8.88
CA CYS A 139 1.77 12.82 10.08
C CYS A 139 2.80 13.04 11.18
N ASN A 140 2.81 14.24 11.76
CA ASN A 140 3.64 14.63 12.88
C ASN A 140 2.77 15.01 14.09
N GLY A 141 1.99 14.06 14.60
CA GLY A 141 1.20 14.23 15.83
C GLY A 141 -0.26 14.65 15.66
N ASP A 142 -0.70 14.99 14.43
CA ASP A 142 -2.08 15.42 14.15
C ASP A 142 -3.14 14.34 14.54
N LEU A 143 -3.03 13.15 13.96
CA LEU A 143 -3.96 12.06 14.23
C LEU A 143 -3.53 11.31 15.49
N GLY A 144 -4.18 11.59 16.62
CA GLY A 144 -4.01 10.84 17.87
C GLY A 144 -2.57 10.86 18.44
N GLY A 145 -1.75 11.84 18.07
CA GLY A 145 -0.34 11.91 18.46
C GLY A 145 0.59 10.99 17.66
N TYR A 146 0.09 10.31 16.61
CA TYR A 146 0.92 9.41 15.81
C TYR A 146 1.93 10.17 14.94
N ARG A 147 3.14 9.61 14.84
CA ARG A 147 4.22 10.11 13.99
C ARG A 147 4.57 9.07 12.95
N GLN A 148 3.98 9.20 11.77
CA GLN A 148 4.07 8.18 10.74
C GLN A 148 4.17 8.76 9.32
N VAL A 149 4.94 8.10 8.48
CA VAL A 149 4.96 8.30 7.03
C VAL A 149 4.45 7.02 6.36
N ALA A 150 3.59 7.15 5.36
CA ALA A 150 3.13 6.04 4.54
C ALA A 150 3.51 6.24 3.07
N ILE A 151 4.09 5.21 2.47
CA ILE A 151 4.35 5.14 1.03
C ILE A 151 3.23 4.31 0.43
N GLU A 152 2.31 4.94 -0.29
CA GLU A 152 1.08 4.33 -0.75
C GLU A 152 1.12 4.15 -2.28
N PRO A 153 1.70 3.09 -2.85
CA PRO A 153 1.45 2.74 -4.24
C PRO A 153 0.06 2.07 -4.39
N ALA A 154 -0.64 2.39 -5.47
CA ALA A 154 -1.95 1.86 -5.79
C ALA A 154 -2.06 1.44 -7.26
N THR A 155 -2.86 0.41 -7.49
CA THR A 155 -3.22 -0.04 -8.84
C THR A 155 -4.06 1.01 -9.54
N ALA A 156 -3.91 1.16 -10.85
CA ALA A 156 -4.71 2.07 -11.68
C ALA A 156 -6.17 1.62 -11.91
N SER A 157 -6.74 0.83 -11.00
CA SER A 157 -8.12 0.33 -11.04
C SER A 157 -8.50 -0.35 -12.37
N PRO A 158 -7.70 -1.30 -12.91
CA PRO A 158 -8.05 -1.96 -14.16
C PRO A 158 -9.38 -2.71 -14.05
N MET A 159 -10.17 -2.68 -15.11
CA MET A 159 -11.40 -3.46 -15.21
C MET A 159 -11.05 -4.93 -15.47
N LEU A 160 -11.40 -5.83 -14.55
CA LEU A 160 -11.16 -7.26 -14.71
C LEU A 160 -12.43 -7.99 -15.14
N ALA A 161 -12.34 -8.82 -16.18
CA ALA A 161 -13.42 -9.73 -16.57
C ALA A 161 -13.62 -10.85 -15.52
N PRO A 162 -14.81 -11.49 -15.46
CA PRO A 162 -15.06 -12.62 -14.58
C PRO A 162 -13.97 -13.69 -14.66
N GLY A 163 -13.47 -14.12 -13.51
CA GLY A 163 -12.42 -15.14 -13.41
C GLY A 163 -11.00 -14.66 -13.73
N SER A 164 -10.82 -13.46 -14.28
CA SER A 164 -9.50 -12.88 -14.56
C SER A 164 -8.80 -12.42 -13.28
N ALA A 165 -7.47 -12.30 -13.35
CA ALA A 165 -6.65 -11.93 -12.22
C ALA A 165 -5.63 -10.84 -12.57
N LEU A 166 -5.23 -10.08 -11.55
CA LEU A 166 -4.15 -9.11 -11.56
C LEU A 166 -3.14 -9.51 -10.48
N SER A 167 -1.84 -9.39 -10.75
CA SER A 167 -0.79 -9.76 -9.79
C SER A 167 0.30 -8.71 -9.77
N TRP A 168 0.72 -8.30 -8.58
CA TRP A 168 1.75 -7.27 -8.38
C TRP A 168 2.53 -7.54 -7.09
N TRP A 169 3.55 -6.74 -6.82
CA TRP A 169 4.41 -6.91 -5.66
C TRP A 169 4.88 -5.58 -5.06
N LEU A 170 5.28 -5.64 -3.80
CA LEU A 170 6.06 -4.66 -3.06
C LEU A 170 7.32 -5.33 -2.52
N ARG A 171 8.40 -4.58 -2.40
CA ARG A 171 9.64 -5.02 -1.75
C ARG A 171 10.10 -3.93 -0.79
N ILE A 172 10.50 -4.33 0.40
CA ILE A 172 11.01 -3.44 1.44
C ILE A 172 12.39 -3.96 1.85
N SER A 173 13.43 -3.17 1.59
CA SER A 173 14.83 -3.58 1.77
C SER A 173 15.58 -2.60 2.65
N PRO A 174 16.46 -3.05 3.57
CA PRO A 174 17.44 -2.18 4.19
C PRO A 174 18.44 -1.69 3.13
N VAL A 175 18.87 -0.43 3.21
CA VAL A 175 19.87 0.18 2.32
C VAL A 175 20.90 1.01 3.08
#